data_AF-F4WAF8-F1
#
_entry.id   AF-F4WAF8-F1
#
_cell.length_a   1.000
_cell.length_b   1.000
_cell.length_c   1.000
_cell.angle_alpha   90.00
_cell.angle_beta   90.00
_cell.angle_gamma   90.00
#
_symmetry.space_group_name_H-M   'P 1'
#
loop_
_entity.id
_entity.type
_entity.pdbx_description
1 polymer ?
#
loop_
_entity_poly.entity_id
_entity_poly.type
_entity_poly.pdbx_seq_one_letter_code
_entity_poly.pdbx_strand_id
1 'polypeptide(L)'
;MIDKLSIHESTKRNVVSKLNQDSTVRREITEHDSKLKKTVSLYNVDEMSFEELQASLHRIMENPQQPFSFLANISHAFANNKQLLSTKPTEIDMQLASVAKRIESSKTLLEKTKSHIENLYLHIKQNDVCRSWKVHDGN
;
A
#
# COMPACT_ATOMS: atom_id res chain seq x y z
N MET A 1 26.21 -48.89 40.70
CA MET A 1 24.81 -48.86 41.17
C MET A 1 24.13 -47.66 40.51
N ILE A 2 23.01 -47.87 39.83
CA ILE A 2 22.27 -46.80 39.13
C ILE A 2 21.26 -46.23 40.13
N ASP A 3 21.47 -45.01 40.59
CA ASP A 3 20.49 -44.31 41.42
C ASP A 3 19.25 -44.01 40.58
N LYS A 4 18.14 -44.66 40.94
CA LYS A 4 16.83 -44.40 40.37
C LYS A 4 16.38 -43.00 40.79
N LEU A 5 16.42 -42.06 39.86
CA LEU A 5 15.71 -40.77 39.98
C LEU A 5 14.20 -41.05 40.01
N SER A 6 13.65 -41.20 41.21
CA SER A 6 12.21 -41.28 41.44
C SER A 6 11.58 -39.92 41.17
N ILE A 7 10.89 -39.79 40.03
CA ILE A 7 10.09 -38.61 39.73
C ILE A 7 8.83 -38.69 40.61
N HIS A 8 8.80 -37.84 41.63
CA HIS A 8 7.72 -37.73 42.59
C HIS A 8 6.37 -37.47 41.88
N GLU A 9 5.35 -38.28 42.18
CA GLU A 9 4.05 -38.27 41.50
C GLU A 9 3.33 -36.90 41.57
N SER A 10 3.62 -36.10 42.61
CA SER A 10 3.07 -34.75 42.74
C SER A 10 3.50 -33.78 41.62
N THR A 11 4.71 -33.97 41.06
CA THR A 11 5.22 -33.10 39.98
C THR A 11 4.46 -33.37 38.68
N LYS A 12 4.04 -34.62 38.42
CA LYS A 12 3.21 -34.97 37.26
C LYS A 12 1.80 -34.39 37.36
N ARG A 13 1.16 -34.43 38.54
CA ARG A 13 -0.18 -33.82 38.73
C ARG A 13 -0.18 -32.31 38.52
N ASN A 14 0.86 -31.60 38.97
CA ASN A 14 0.95 -30.14 38.84
C ASN A 14 1.04 -29.68 37.37
N VAL A 15 1.79 -30.41 36.54
CA VAL A 15 1.89 -30.12 35.09
C VAL A 15 0.55 -30.36 34.41
N VAL A 16 -0.14 -31.46 34.73
CA VAL A 16 -1.47 -31.78 34.17
C VAL A 16 -2.52 -30.76 34.61
N SER A 17 -2.52 -30.30 35.87
CA SER A 17 -3.47 -29.30 36.34
C SER A 17 -3.27 -27.93 35.68
N LYS A 18 -2.01 -27.51 35.45
CA LYS A 18 -1.71 -26.26 34.74
C LYS A 18 -2.09 -26.33 33.26
N LEU A 19 -1.79 -27.44 32.59
CA LEU A 19 -2.15 -27.65 31.18
C LEU A 19 -3.68 -27.64 30.98
N ASN A 20 -4.42 -28.24 31.92
CA ASN A 20 -5.88 -28.25 31.88
C ASN A 20 -6.46 -26.86 32.15
N GLN A 21 -5.90 -26.08 33.08
CA GLN A 21 -6.31 -24.68 33.30
C GLN A 21 -6.07 -23.81 32.06
N ASP A 22 -4.91 -23.90 31.42
CA ASP A 22 -4.63 -23.15 30.17
C ASP A 22 -5.59 -23.55 29.04
N SER A 23 -5.94 -24.84 28.94
CA SER A 23 -6.93 -25.30 27.96
C SER A 23 -8.34 -24.78 28.24
N THR A 24 -8.74 -24.66 29.51
CA THR A 24 -10.05 -24.13 29.89
C THR A 24 -10.12 -22.63 29.64
N VAL A 25 -9.09 -21.88 30.03
CA VAL A 25 -8.97 -20.43 29.75
C VAL A 25 -9.01 -20.16 28.25
N ARG A 26 -8.28 -20.95 27.44
CA ARG A 26 -8.27 -20.80 25.98
C ARG A 26 -9.64 -21.11 25.35
N ARG A 27 -10.40 -22.06 25.92
CA ARG A 27 -11.75 -22.39 25.47
C ARG A 27 -12.75 -21.30 25.82
N GLU A 28 -12.67 -20.72 27.03
CA GLU A 28 -13.49 -19.59 27.47
C GLU A 28 -13.25 -18.33 26.64
N ILE A 29 -11.98 -18.02 26.32
CA ILE A 29 -11.63 -16.89 25.41
C ILE A 29 -12.25 -17.10 24.02
N THR A 30 -12.10 -18.31 23.46
CA THR A 30 -12.63 -18.62 22.13
C THR A 30 -14.16 -18.57 22.10
N GLU A 31 -14.83 -19.01 23.16
CA GLU A 31 -16.28 -18.99 23.25
C GLU A 31 -16.83 -17.56 23.45
N HIS A 32 -16.15 -16.73 24.24
CA HIS A 32 -16.47 -15.30 24.39
C HIS A 32 -16.33 -14.55 23.07
N ASP A 33 -15.24 -14.76 22.32
CA ASP A 33 -15.02 -14.14 21.01
C ASP A 33 -16.10 -14.55 19.99
N SER A 34 -16.54 -15.81 20.04
CA SER A 34 -17.60 -16.32 19.15
C SER A 34 -18.98 -15.72 19.46
N LYS A 35 -19.27 -15.43 20.73
CA LYS A 35 -20.52 -14.80 21.18
C LYS A 35 -20.52 -13.30 20.89
N LEU A 36 -19.37 -12.63 21.04
CA LEU A 36 -19.19 -11.22 20.71
C LEU A 36 -19.41 -10.97 19.21
N LYS A 37 -18.86 -11.83 18.35
CA LYS A 37 -19.08 -11.78 16.88
C LYS A 37 -20.53 -12.00 16.46
N LYS A 38 -21.35 -12.68 17.27
CA LYS A 38 -22.77 -12.93 16.99
C LYS A 38 -23.70 -11.81 17.46
N THR A 39 -23.26 -10.98 18.40
CA THR A 39 -24.11 -9.96 19.04
C THR A 39 -23.69 -8.54 18.71
N VAL A 40 -22.43 -8.32 18.34
CA VAL A 40 -21.91 -7.04 17.87
C VAL A 40 -21.63 -7.18 16.39
N SER A 41 -22.38 -6.44 15.57
CA SER A 41 -21.99 -6.18 14.18
C SER A 41 -20.69 -5.39 14.22
N LEU A 42 -19.56 -6.10 14.33
CA LEU A 42 -18.24 -5.52 14.30
C LEU A 42 -18.05 -4.93 12.91
N TYR A 43 -18.01 -3.60 12.83
CA TYR A 43 -17.69 -2.91 11.59
C TYR A 43 -16.27 -3.32 11.18
N ASN A 44 -16.12 -3.92 10.01
CA ASN A 44 -14.82 -4.16 9.42
C ASN A 44 -14.25 -2.83 8.95
N VAL A 45 -13.25 -2.31 9.67
CA VAL A 45 -12.63 -1.03 9.37
C VAL A 45 -11.77 -1.12 8.11
N ASP A 46 -11.19 -2.29 7.82
CA ASP A 46 -10.29 -2.49 6.68
C ASP A 46 -11.04 -2.51 5.34
N GLU A 47 -12.33 -2.87 5.36
CA GLU A 47 -13.21 -2.89 4.18
C GLU A 47 -14.11 -1.64 4.07
N MET A 48 -13.99 -0.69 4.99
CA MET A 48 -14.88 0.48 5.04
C MET A 48 -14.56 1.48 3.92
N SER A 49 -15.59 1.85 3.15
CA SER A 49 -15.49 2.94 2.18
C SER A 49 -15.42 4.32 2.84
N PHE A 50 -14.93 5.31 2.10
CA PHE A 50 -14.84 6.68 2.60
C PHE A 50 -16.22 7.28 2.93
N GLU A 51 -17.23 6.96 2.13
CA GLU A 51 -18.62 7.37 2.33
C GLU A 51 -19.22 6.78 3.61
N GLU A 52 -18.97 5.50 3.86
CA GLU A 52 -19.42 4.82 5.09
C GLU A 52 -18.72 5.38 6.33
N LEU A 53 -17.43 5.71 6.22
CA LEU A 53 -16.69 6.38 7.28
C LEU A 53 -17.29 7.76 7.59
N GLN A 54 -17.59 8.56 6.57
CA GLN A 54 -18.25 9.86 6.78
C GLN A 54 -19.62 9.72 7.43
N ALA A 55 -20.44 8.77 6.96
CA ALA A 55 -21.76 8.51 7.55
C ALA A 55 -21.65 8.02 9.01
N SER A 56 -20.61 7.24 9.32
CA SER A 56 -20.31 6.82 10.68
C SER A 56 -19.95 8.00 11.59
N LEU A 57 -19.05 8.87 11.15
CA LEU A 57 -18.67 10.08 11.88
C LEU A 57 -19.84 11.06 12.09
N HIS A 58 -20.73 11.18 11.10
CA HIS A 58 -21.94 12.00 11.23
C HIS A 58 -22.88 11.47 12.31
N ARG A 59 -23.13 10.16 12.35
CA ARG A 59 -23.99 9.53 13.36
C ARG A 59 -23.44 9.73 14.78
N ILE A 60 -22.12 9.66 14.96
CA ILE A 60 -21.46 9.88 16.25
C ILE A 60 -21.63 11.35 16.71
N MET A 61 -21.65 12.29 15.76
CA MET A 61 -21.89 13.71 16.05
C MET A 61 -23.35 13.98 16.43
N GLU A 62 -24.32 13.38 15.71
CA GLU A 62 -25.75 13.56 15.98
C GLU A 62 -26.23 12.88 17.26
N ASN A 63 -25.67 11.71 17.58
CA ASN A 63 -26.05 10.94 18.76
C ASN A 63 -24.82 10.39 19.51
N PRO A 64 -24.13 11.24 20.29
CA PRO A 64 -22.94 10.84 21.04
C PRO A 64 -23.32 9.86 22.16
N GLN A 65 -22.75 8.65 22.14
CA GLN A 65 -22.97 7.65 23.18
C GLN A 65 -21.83 7.63 24.21
N GLN A 66 -22.16 7.53 25.49
CA GLN A 66 -21.18 7.31 26.57
C GLN A 66 -20.63 5.88 26.52
N PRO A 67 -19.33 5.65 26.80
CA PRO A 67 -18.30 6.62 27.23
C PRO A 67 -17.59 7.34 26.07
N PHE A 68 -17.99 7.10 24.82
CA PHE A 68 -17.29 7.56 23.61
C PHE A 68 -17.75 8.93 23.11
N SER A 69 -18.45 9.72 23.93
CA SER A 69 -18.97 11.03 23.52
C SER A 69 -17.88 12.01 23.10
N PHE A 70 -16.62 11.79 23.52
CA PHE A 70 -15.47 12.60 23.11
C PHE A 70 -15.20 12.51 21.59
N LEU A 71 -15.64 11.45 20.92
CA LEU A 71 -15.48 11.27 19.47
C LEU A 71 -16.31 12.26 18.65
N ALA A 72 -17.40 12.80 19.20
CA ALA A 72 -18.23 13.79 18.51
C ALA A 72 -17.45 15.05 18.11
N ASN A 73 -16.44 15.42 18.90
CA ASN A 73 -15.58 16.58 18.65
C ASN A 73 -14.53 16.34 17.55
N ILE A 74 -14.25 15.07 17.22
CA ILE A 74 -13.26 14.70 16.19
C ILE A 74 -13.85 14.96 14.80
N SER A 75 -15.15 14.75 14.61
CA SER A 75 -15.83 14.93 13.31
C SER A 75 -15.75 16.36 12.77
N HIS A 76 -15.77 17.37 13.64
CA HIS A 76 -15.65 18.78 13.24
C HIS A 76 -14.31 19.08 12.57
N ALA A 77 -13.24 18.36 12.93
CA ALA A 77 -11.95 18.48 12.24
C ALA A 77 -12.00 17.98 10.79
N PHE A 78 -12.86 16.98 10.49
CA PHE A 78 -13.05 16.45 9.14
C PHE A 78 -14.04 17.28 8.30
N ALA A 79 -15.07 17.87 8.91
CA ALA A 79 -16.02 18.73 8.19
C ALA A 79 -15.37 20.02 7.66
N ASN A 80 -14.41 20.58 8.41
CA ASN A 80 -13.61 21.74 7.99
C ASN A 80 -12.54 21.40 6.94
N ASN A 81 -12.27 20.11 6.72
CA ASN A 81 -11.33 19.63 5.70
C ASN A 81 -11.94 19.61 4.29
N LYS A 82 -13.15 20.18 4.07
CA LYS A 82 -13.57 20.57 2.71
C LYS A 82 -12.57 21.52 2.04
N GLN A 83 -11.75 22.23 2.83
CA GLN A 83 -10.67 23.07 2.34
C GLN A 83 -9.39 22.28 1.96
N LEU A 84 -9.21 21.06 2.49
CA LEU A 84 -8.14 20.13 2.08
C LEU A 84 -8.46 19.43 0.74
N LEU A 85 -9.72 19.45 0.31
CA LEU A 85 -10.16 19.06 -1.04
C LEU A 85 -9.90 20.16 -2.09
N SER A 86 -9.24 21.28 -1.72
CA SER A 86 -8.77 22.23 -2.71
C SER A 86 -7.69 21.56 -3.55
N THR A 87 -8.12 21.09 -4.73
CA THR A 87 -7.35 20.52 -5.85
C THR A 87 -6.38 21.51 -6.48
N LYS A 88 -5.82 22.44 -5.69
CA LYS A 88 -4.73 23.28 -6.16
C LYS A 88 -3.49 22.41 -6.21
N PRO A 89 -2.78 22.38 -7.36
CA PRO A 89 -1.50 21.72 -7.47
C PRO A 89 -0.61 22.19 -6.33
N THR A 90 -0.13 21.23 -5.53
CA THR A 90 0.91 21.53 -4.56
C THR A 90 2.20 21.88 -5.30
N GLU A 91 3.14 22.51 -4.58
CA GLU A 91 4.48 22.77 -5.10
C GLU A 91 5.14 21.50 -5.67
N ILE A 92 4.91 20.36 -5.01
CA ILE A 92 5.40 19.05 -5.46
C ILE A 92 4.76 18.68 -6.81
N ASP A 93 3.47 18.91 -7.00
CA ASP A 93 2.78 18.63 -8.27
C ASP A 93 3.32 19.49 -9.41
N MET A 94 3.64 20.77 -9.14
CA MET A 94 4.24 21.66 -10.13
C MET A 94 5.66 21.22 -10.50
N GLN A 95 6.46 20.83 -9.50
CA GLN A 95 7.82 20.32 -9.73
C GLN A 95 7.77 19.01 -10.53
N LEU A 96 6.85 18.11 -10.19
CA LEU A 96 6.68 16.84 -10.91
C LEU A 96 6.28 17.08 -12.36
N ALA A 97 5.35 18.01 -12.63
CA ALA A 97 4.96 18.37 -13.99
C ALA A 97 6.13 18.98 -14.79
N SER A 98 6.94 19.83 -14.17
CA SER A 98 8.14 20.41 -14.78
C SER A 98 9.17 19.32 -15.15
N VAL A 99 9.40 18.37 -14.25
CA VAL A 99 10.29 17.22 -14.49
C VAL A 99 9.76 16.36 -15.63
N ALA A 100 8.46 16.04 -15.64
CA ALA A 100 7.83 15.26 -16.70
C ALA A 100 8.01 15.92 -18.08
N LYS A 101 7.75 17.24 -18.16
CA LYS A 101 7.93 18.02 -19.40
C LYS A 101 9.39 17.99 -19.89
N ARG A 102 10.35 18.06 -18.99
CA ARG A 102 11.79 18.00 -19.33
C ARG A 102 12.20 16.60 -19.82
N ILE A 103 11.69 15.54 -19.19
CA ILE A 103 11.91 14.16 -19.64
C ILE A 103 11.36 13.97 -21.05
N GLU A 104 10.15 14.44 -21.31
CA GLU A 104 9.50 14.31 -22.61
C GLU A 104 10.26 15.10 -23.70
N SER A 105 10.67 16.34 -23.41
CA SER A 105 11.50 17.13 -24.33
C SER A 105 12.83 16.45 -24.63
N SER A 106 13.48 15.87 -23.62
CA SER A 106 14.75 15.15 -23.78
C SER A 106 14.58 13.89 -24.63
N LYS A 107 13.47 13.16 -24.45
CA LYS A 107 13.11 12.00 -25.28
C LYS A 107 12.94 12.41 -26.74
N THR A 108 12.19 13.48 -27.03
CA THR A 108 12.02 13.98 -28.40
C THR A 108 13.35 14.37 -29.05
N LEU A 109 14.24 15.02 -28.28
CA LEU A 109 15.56 15.37 -28.78
C LEU A 109 16.38 14.13 -29.14
N LEU A 110 16.39 13.13 -28.27
CA LEU A 110 17.11 11.87 -28.49
C LEU A 110 16.61 11.14 -29.75
N GLU A 111 15.29 11.06 -29.93
CA GLU A 111 14.69 10.46 -31.13
C GLU A 111 15.07 11.21 -32.41
N LYS A 112 15.07 12.55 -32.38
CA LYS A 112 15.52 13.36 -33.52
C LYS A 112 17.00 13.11 -33.83
N THR A 113 17.85 13.05 -32.81
CA THR A 113 19.28 12.78 -32.99
C THR A 113 19.50 11.38 -33.57
N LYS A 114 18.80 10.37 -33.05
CA LYS A 114 18.86 9.01 -33.58
C LYS A 114 18.46 8.96 -35.06
N SER A 115 17.31 9.55 -35.41
CA SER A 115 16.85 9.61 -36.80
C SER A 115 17.84 10.35 -37.72
N HIS A 116 18.46 11.42 -37.23
CA HIS A 116 19.49 12.14 -37.97
C HIS A 116 20.72 11.27 -38.26
N ILE A 117 21.22 10.54 -37.25
CA ILE A 117 22.36 9.63 -37.40
C ILE A 117 22.04 8.51 -38.39
N GLU A 118 20.84 7.92 -38.30
CA GLU A 118 20.40 6.87 -39.22
C GLU A 118 20.34 7.37 -40.67
N ASN A 119 19.81 8.57 -40.90
CA ASN A 119 19.83 9.20 -42.24
C ASN A 119 21.26 9.43 -42.74
N LEU A 120 22.14 9.92 -41.87
CA LEU A 120 23.52 10.21 -42.24
C LEU A 120 24.27 8.92 -42.58
N TYR A 121 24.04 7.84 -41.82
CA TYR A 121 24.56 6.51 -42.12
C TYR A 121 24.03 5.98 -43.46
N LEU A 122 22.73 6.14 -43.75
CA LEU A 122 22.14 5.76 -45.04
C LEU A 122 22.81 6.49 -46.20
N HIS A 123 23.00 7.81 -46.07
CA HIS A 123 23.67 8.62 -47.09
C HIS A 123 25.13 8.25 -47.29
N ILE A 124 25.88 7.97 -46.22
CA ILE A 124 27.27 7.48 -46.32
C ILE A 124 27.29 6.15 -47.07
N LYS A 125 26.44 5.20 -46.66
CA LYS A 125 26.37 3.87 -47.28
C LYS A 125 25.99 3.95 -48.77
N GLN A 126 25.06 4.82 -49.14
CA GLN A 126 24.69 5.06 -50.55
C GLN A 126 25.85 5.66 -51.35
N ASN A 127 26.56 6.64 -50.78
CA ASN A 127 27.70 7.26 -51.44
C ASN A 127 28.88 6.29 -51.63
N ASP A 128 29.14 5.41 -50.66
CA ASP A 128 30.17 4.36 -50.78
C ASP A 128 29.81 3.35 -51.88
N VAL A 129 28.54 2.93 -51.95
CA VAL A 129 28.05 2.10 -53.05
C VAL A 129 28.23 2.84 -54.38
N CYS A 130 27.77 4.08 -54.54
CA CYS A 130 27.95 4.83 -55.79
C CYS A 130 29.42 5.05 -56.18
N ARG A 131 30.33 5.25 -55.21
CA ARG A 131 31.77 5.33 -55.48
C ARG A 131 32.34 4.00 -55.97
N SER A 132 31.91 2.87 -55.39
CA SER A 132 32.34 1.54 -55.82
C SER A 132 31.92 1.22 -57.25
N TRP A 133 30.77 1.72 -57.72
CA TRP A 133 30.31 1.51 -59.09
C TRP A 133 31.07 2.38 -60.10
N LYS A 134 31.41 3.62 -59.74
CA LYS A 134 32.22 4.51 -60.60
C LYS A 134 33.65 4.03 -60.86
N VAL A 135 34.18 3.12 -60.03
CA VAL A 135 35.50 2.50 -60.26
C VAL A 135 35.43 1.37 -61.30
N HIS A 136 34.25 0.80 -61.55
CA HIS A 136 34.07 -0.30 -62.49
C HIS A 136 33.64 0.12 -63.92
N ASP A 137 33.05 1.29 -64.09
CA ASP A 137 32.64 1.82 -65.42
C ASP A 137 33.76 2.61 -66.15
N GLY A 138 34.97 2.65 -65.58
CA GLY A 138 36.11 3.43 -66.11
C GLY A 138 37.20 2.60 -66.78
N ASN A 139 36.90 1.38 -67.25
CA ASN A 139 37.87 0.50 -67.91
C ASN A 139 37.35 -0.02 -69.25
#